data_AF-A0A397I177-F1
#
_entry.id   AF-A0A397I177-F1
#
_cell.length_a   1.000
_cell.length_b   1.000
_cell.length_c   1.000
_cell.angle_alpha   90.00
_cell.angle_beta   90.00
_cell.angle_gamma   90.00
#
_symmetry.space_group_name_H-M   'P 1'
#
loop_
_entity.id
_entity.type
_entity.pdbx_description
1 polymer ?
#
loop_
_entity_poly.entity_id
_entity_poly.type
_entity_poly.pdbx_seq_one_letter_code
_entity_poly.pdbx_strand_id
1 'polypeptide(L)'
;MDDPLSHQLFQKYTPTELHQEGLNQLIVCYPDGLKRIKTVYRQEVLGIERRNSQGRRTIGVVRTKPKDYDKKRSRNGAEKRITQPVAENSNEVPSTTESAEPQAKRRKTTGTKHKITEDEITILSVLKIHKNNLPNKAITSVREKLSEVWTIKKVRAWWNNHKDKN
;
A
#
# COMPACT_ATOMS: atom_id res chain seq x y z
N MET A 1 30.14 -31.63 17.88
CA MET A 1 30.27 -30.72 16.73
C MET A 1 31.74 -30.43 16.65
N ASP A 2 32.41 -30.94 15.62
CA ASP A 2 33.79 -30.57 15.36
C ASP A 2 33.87 -29.06 15.12
N ASP A 3 35.02 -28.46 15.42
CA ASP A 3 35.24 -27.03 15.19
C ASP A 3 35.01 -26.73 13.70
N PRO A 4 33.99 -25.94 13.34
CA PRO A 4 33.68 -25.66 11.93
C PRO A 4 34.85 -24.96 11.20
N LEU A 5 35.78 -24.36 11.94
CA LEU A 5 36.97 -23.72 11.40
C LEU A 5 38.12 -24.69 11.12
N SER A 6 38.07 -25.92 11.64
CA SER A 6 39.11 -26.92 11.40
C SER A 6 39.06 -27.51 9.98
N HIS A 7 38.04 -27.16 9.18
CA HIS A 7 37.89 -27.68 7.84
C HIS A 7 38.97 -27.12 6.89
N GLN A 8 39.55 -27.99 6.06
CA GLN A 8 40.65 -27.64 5.13
C GLN A 8 40.33 -26.44 4.21
N LEU A 9 39.05 -26.24 3.87
CA LEU A 9 38.61 -25.09 3.07
C LEU A 9 38.91 -23.74 3.75
N PHE A 10 38.65 -23.63 5.06
CA PHE A 10 38.87 -22.39 5.81
C PHE A 10 40.33 -22.20 6.21
N GLN A 11 41.12 -23.28 6.23
CA GLN A 11 42.57 -23.22 6.44
C GLN A 11 43.30 -22.75 5.17
N LYS A 12 42.90 -23.24 3.99
CA LYS A 12 43.55 -22.89 2.71
C LYS A 12 43.22 -21.47 2.26
N TYR A 13 42.02 -20.98 2.59
CA TYR A 13 41.56 -19.65 2.25
C TYR A 13 40.97 -19.01 3.50
N THR A 14 41.78 -18.25 4.23
CA THR A 14 41.33 -17.47 5.39
C THR A 14 40.48 -16.29 4.89
N PRO A 15 39.14 -16.32 5.04
CA PRO A 15 38.30 -15.25 4.53
C PRO A 15 38.46 -14.04 5.45
N THR A 16 38.70 -12.86 4.87
CA THR A 16 38.86 -11.60 5.63
C THR A 16 37.62 -11.25 6.46
N GLU A 17 36.45 -11.68 6.00
CA GLU A 17 35.14 -11.40 6.63
C GLU A 17 34.72 -12.47 7.65
N LEU A 18 35.56 -13.50 7.88
CA LEU A 18 35.23 -14.56 8.81
C LEU A 18 35.58 -14.13 10.23
N HIS A 19 34.56 -13.68 10.97
CA HIS A 19 34.67 -13.24 12.35
C HIS A 19 34.16 -14.32 13.30
N GLN A 20 34.87 -14.56 14.41
CA GLN A 20 34.40 -15.52 15.43
C GLN A 20 33.03 -15.12 16.01
N GLU A 21 32.76 -13.82 16.13
CA GLU A 21 31.45 -13.31 16.56
C GLU A 21 30.32 -13.74 15.61
N GLY A 22 30.53 -13.62 14.29
CA GLY A 22 29.54 -14.04 13.29
C GLY A 22 29.30 -15.55 13.32
N LEU A 23 30.36 -16.34 13.53
CA LEU A 23 30.26 -17.78 13.69
C LEU A 23 29.46 -18.17 14.95
N ASN A 24 29.75 -17.53 16.08
CA ASN A 24 29.02 -17.75 17.33
C ASN A 24 27.54 -17.41 17.17
N GLN A 25 27.23 -16.28 16.53
CA GLN A 25 25.85 -15.89 16.23
C GLN A 25 25.15 -16.94 15.37
N LEU A 26 25.82 -17.48 14.35
CA LEU A 26 25.26 -18.52 13.48
C LEU A 26 24.96 -19.81 14.27
N ILE A 27 25.88 -20.24 15.13
CA ILE A 27 25.71 -21.41 15.98
C ILE A 27 24.54 -21.21 16.96
N VAL A 28 24.45 -20.04 17.58
CA VAL A 28 23.37 -19.68 18.52
C VAL A 28 22.01 -19.59 17.82
N CYS A 29 21.95 -19.13 16.57
CA CYS A 29 20.68 -19.01 15.82
C CYS A 29 20.15 -20.35 15.32
N TYR A 30 20.99 -21.40 15.23
CA TYR A 30 20.60 -22.68 14.64
C TYR A 30 19.44 -23.40 15.37
N PRO A 31 19.46 -23.54 16.72
CA PRO A 31 18.32 -24.11 17.47
C PRO A 31 17.01 -23.37 17.23
N ASP A 32 17.04 -22.04 17.15
CA ASP A 32 15.85 -21.22 16.89
C ASP A 32 15.30 -21.43 15.48
N GLY A 33 16.19 -21.50 14.49
CA GLY A 33 15.83 -21.88 13.12
C GLY A 33 15.22 -23.27 13.04
N LEU A 34 15.79 -24.24 13.75
CA LEU A 34 15.28 -25.61 13.82
C LEU A 34 13.90 -25.68 14.48
N LYS A 35 13.70 -24.91 15.57
CA LYS A 35 12.39 -24.79 16.21
C LYS A 35 11.37 -24.19 15.24
N ARG A 36 11.74 -23.12 14.53
CA ARG A 36 10.89 -22.44 13.56
C ARG A 36 10.47 -23.37 12.42
N ILE A 37 11.41 -24.09 11.80
CA ILE A 37 11.11 -24.96 10.65
C ILE A 37 10.22 -26.14 11.05
N LYS A 38 10.45 -26.73 12.24
CA LYS A 38 9.58 -27.79 12.78
C LYS A 38 8.16 -27.29 13.02
N THR A 39 8.00 -26.07 13.54
CA THR A 39 6.68 -25.45 13.72
C THR A 39 5.99 -25.18 12.39
N VAL A 40 6.70 -24.66 11.38
CA VAL A 40 6.14 -24.45 10.03
C VAL A 40 5.67 -25.77 9.42
N TYR A 41 6.47 -26.84 9.54
CA TYR A 41 6.10 -28.16 9.03
C TYR A 41 4.81 -28.70 9.68
N ARG A 42 4.67 -28.59 11.01
CA ARG A 42 3.44 -29.00 11.72
C ARG A 42 2.21 -28.20 11.30
N GLN A 43 2.37 -26.90 11.02
CA GLN A 43 1.28 -26.02 10.63
C GLN A 43 0.87 -26.15 9.17
N GLU A 44 1.84 -26.20 8.25
CA GLU A 44 1.59 -26.11 6.81
C GLU A 44 1.51 -27.46 6.12
N VAL A 45 2.30 -28.44 6.55
CA VAL A 45 2.34 -29.76 5.92
C VAL A 45 1.42 -30.74 6.63
N LEU A 46 1.58 -30.89 7.95
CA LEU A 46 0.78 -31.86 8.72
C LEU A 46 -0.61 -31.31 9.10
N GLY A 47 -0.77 -29.98 9.17
CA GLY A 47 -2.04 -29.33 9.53
C GLY A 47 -2.51 -29.60 10.97
N ILE A 48 -1.62 -30.07 11.85
CA ILE A 48 -1.95 -30.42 13.26
C ILE A 48 -2.13 -29.15 14.09
N GLU A 49 -1.29 -28.14 13.85
CA GLU A 49 -1.36 -26.84 14.51
C GLU A 49 -2.01 -25.79 13.59
N ARG A 50 -2.69 -24.79 14.17
CA ARG A 50 -3.24 -23.67 13.38
C ARG A 50 -2.11 -22.82 12.79
N ARG A 51 -2.25 -22.44 11.51
CA ARG A 51 -1.30 -21.60 10.78
C ARG A 51 -1.11 -20.23 11.47
N ASN A 52 0.09 -19.96 11.97
CA ASN A 52 0.44 -18.65 12.51
C ASN A 52 0.88 -17.71 11.37
N SER A 53 0.08 -16.68 11.08
CA SER A 53 0.40 -15.66 10.07
C SER A 53 1.17 -14.46 10.63
N GLN A 54 1.45 -14.42 11.94
CA GLN A 54 2.20 -13.32 12.57
C GLN A 54 3.64 -13.28 12.05
N GLY A 55 4.15 -12.06 11.84
CA GLY A 55 5.51 -11.79 11.37
C GLY A 55 5.60 -11.44 9.88
N ARG A 56 4.74 -11.98 9.00
CA ARG A 56 4.72 -11.58 7.56
C ARG A 56 4.44 -10.10 7.33
N ARG A 57 3.93 -9.39 8.34
CA ARG A 57 3.62 -7.95 8.30
C ARG A 57 4.29 -7.14 9.40
N THR A 58 5.08 -7.77 10.27
CA THR A 58 5.76 -7.06 11.36
C THR A 58 7.00 -6.41 10.80
N ILE A 59 6.85 -5.18 10.32
CA ILE A 59 7.97 -4.34 9.91
C ILE A 59 8.60 -3.82 11.21
N GLY A 60 9.82 -4.24 11.54
CA GLY A 60 10.58 -3.79 12.72
C GLY A 60 11.04 -2.33 12.65
N VAL A 61 10.45 -1.54 11.75
CA VAL A 61 10.80 -0.15 11.47
C VAL A 61 9.53 0.69 11.54
N VAL A 62 9.60 1.81 12.26
CA VAL A 62 8.50 2.78 12.35
C VAL A 62 8.25 3.36 10.97
N ARG A 63 7.10 3.03 10.39
CA ARG A 63 6.70 3.53 9.08
C ARG A 63 6.21 4.96 9.22
N THR A 64 7.04 5.93 8.86
CA THR A 64 6.64 7.33 8.81
C THR A 64 5.62 7.55 7.68
N LYS A 65 4.49 8.16 8.01
CA LYS A 65 3.48 8.59 7.05
C LYS A 65 3.70 10.06 6.70
N PRO A 66 3.29 10.54 5.51
CA PRO A 66 3.37 11.96 5.15
C PRO A 66 2.75 12.90 6.19
N LYS A 67 1.67 12.48 6.87
CA LYS A 67 1.01 13.22 7.96
C LYS A 67 1.89 13.43 9.20
N ASP A 68 2.93 12.62 9.39
CA ASP A 68 3.84 12.73 10.53
C ASP A 68 4.84 13.89 10.36
N TYR A 69 4.97 14.42 9.14
CA TYR A 69 5.85 15.55 8.84
C TYR A 69 5.22 16.91 9.21
N ASP A 70 3.90 17.04 9.17
CA ASP A 70 3.19 18.31 9.44
C ASP A 70 3.42 18.82 10.87
N LYS A 71 3.55 17.92 11.85
CA LYS A 71 3.83 18.27 13.26
C LYS A 71 5.26 18.76 13.51
N LYS A 72 6.23 18.48 12.63
CA LYS A 72 7.61 18.96 12.79
C LYS A 72 7.80 20.38 12.25
N ARG A 73 6.96 20.84 11.33
CA ARG A 73 7.05 22.20 10.77
C ARG A 73 6.64 23.28 11.78
N SER A 74 5.73 23.00 12.72
CA SER A 74 5.29 23.99 13.71
C SER A 74 6.29 24.23 14.84
N ARG A 75 7.17 23.28 15.17
CA ARG A 75 8.20 23.47 16.20
C ARG A 75 9.37 24.33 15.73
N ASN A 76 9.75 24.18 14.45
CA ASN A 76 10.89 24.90 13.90
C ASN A 76 10.61 26.39 13.60
N GLY A 77 9.35 26.85 13.77
CA GLY A 77 8.96 28.24 13.56
C GLY A 77 9.07 29.14 14.79
N ALA A 78 9.24 28.58 15.98
CA ALA A 78 9.20 29.34 17.24
C ALA A 78 10.55 29.93 17.70
N GLU A 79 11.68 29.50 17.12
CA GLU A 79 13.02 29.90 17.59
C GLU A 79 13.66 31.07 16.82
N LYS A 80 12.96 31.72 15.89
CA LYS A 80 13.49 32.88 15.16
C LYS A 80 12.62 34.13 15.28
N ARG A 81 12.58 34.73 16.49
CA ARG A 81 12.31 36.17 16.66
C ARG A 81 13.07 36.69 17.89
N ILE A 82 14.33 37.06 17.68
CA ILE A 82 15.01 38.05 18.52
C ILE A 82 14.84 39.40 17.83
N THR A 83 14.35 40.34 18.63
CA THR A 83 13.93 41.73 18.43
C THR A 83 15.04 42.65 17.93
N GLN A 84 14.72 43.59 17.01
CA GLN A 84 14.88 45.08 17.16
C GLN A 84 14.76 45.86 15.81
N PRO A 85 14.42 47.18 15.83
CA PRO A 85 13.24 47.67 15.09
C PRO A 85 13.43 48.97 14.26
N VAL A 86 12.31 49.41 13.63
CA VAL A 86 11.91 50.78 13.22
C VAL A 86 12.58 51.45 12.00
N ALA A 87 11.76 51.79 11.00
CA ALA A 87 11.63 53.15 10.43
C ALA A 87 10.38 53.24 9.52
N GLU A 88 9.71 54.39 9.60
CA GLU A 88 8.40 54.78 9.07
C GLU A 88 8.32 54.86 7.53
N ASN A 89 7.13 54.66 6.95
CA ASN A 89 6.37 55.74 6.29
C ASN A 89 4.99 55.26 5.80
N SER A 90 4.06 56.20 5.92
CA SER A 90 2.63 56.27 5.69
C SER A 90 2.18 56.02 4.24
N ASN A 91 1.04 55.37 4.05
CA ASN A 91 -0.24 55.98 3.61
C ASN A 91 -1.11 55.09 2.71
N GLU A 92 -2.41 55.20 3.03
CA GLU A 92 -3.62 55.01 2.21
C GLU A 92 -4.26 53.63 2.01
N VAL A 93 -5.58 53.67 2.20
CA VAL A 93 -6.66 52.67 2.20
C VAL A 93 -7.87 53.42 1.60
N PRO A 94 -9.01 52.82 1.21
CA PRO A 94 -9.30 51.69 0.31
C PRO A 94 -10.31 52.09 -0.80
N SER A 95 -10.67 51.17 -1.71
CA SER A 95 -12.04 50.98 -2.28
C SER A 95 -12.01 49.99 -3.45
N THR A 96 -13.07 49.35 -3.96
CA THR A 96 -14.32 48.73 -3.46
C THR A 96 -14.97 48.12 -4.73
N THR A 97 -15.30 46.81 -4.71
CA THR A 97 -16.20 46.05 -5.64
C THR A 97 -15.83 46.02 -7.15
N GLU A 98 -15.97 44.91 -7.89
CA GLU A 98 -17.23 44.24 -8.22
C GLU A 98 -17.00 42.88 -8.92
N SER A 99 -17.90 41.93 -8.65
CA SER A 99 -18.42 40.86 -9.51
C SER A 99 -17.52 40.13 -10.53
N ALA A 100 -17.26 38.83 -10.27
CA ALA A 100 -17.33 37.79 -11.31
C ALA A 100 -17.38 36.39 -10.67
N GLU A 101 -18.47 35.70 -10.95
CA GLU A 101 -18.75 34.29 -10.68
C GLU A 101 -17.59 33.34 -11.08
N PRO A 102 -17.02 32.52 -10.18
CA PRO A 102 -16.06 31.50 -10.57
C PRO A 102 -16.77 30.19 -10.87
N GLN A 103 -16.83 29.87 -12.17
CA GLN A 103 -17.22 28.57 -12.71
C GLN A 103 -16.69 27.40 -11.86
N ALA A 104 -17.61 26.50 -11.49
CA ALA A 104 -17.32 25.28 -10.75
C ALA A 104 -16.32 24.39 -11.53
N LYS A 105 -15.03 24.56 -11.25
CA LYS A 105 -13.99 23.59 -11.61
C LYS A 105 -14.35 22.27 -10.94
N ARG A 106 -14.85 21.32 -11.74
CA ARG A 106 -15.13 19.93 -11.37
C ARG A 106 -13.95 19.34 -10.60
N ARG A 107 -14.05 19.35 -9.28
CA ARG A 107 -13.10 18.66 -8.40
C ARG A 107 -13.28 17.17 -8.62
N LYS A 108 -12.25 16.51 -9.15
CA LYS A 108 -12.14 15.04 -9.08
C LYS A 108 -12.09 14.66 -7.61
N THR A 109 -13.22 14.18 -7.09
CA THR A 109 -13.31 13.65 -5.72
C THR A 109 -12.62 12.29 -5.68
N THR A 110 -11.36 12.30 -5.30
CA THR A 110 -10.62 11.11 -4.93
C THR A 110 -11.21 10.55 -3.63
N GLY A 111 -11.79 9.34 -3.68
CA GLY A 111 -11.72 8.44 -2.53
C GLY A 111 -12.98 7.74 -2.03
N THR A 112 -14.17 7.94 -2.59
CA THR A 112 -15.33 7.10 -2.23
C THR A 112 -15.34 5.87 -3.15
N LYS A 113 -15.12 4.67 -2.59
CA LYS A 113 -15.34 3.43 -3.35
C LYS A 113 -16.80 3.42 -3.81
N HIS A 114 -17.01 3.40 -5.13
CA HIS A 114 -18.35 3.30 -5.71
C HIS A 114 -19.05 2.08 -5.13
N LYS A 115 -20.18 2.29 -4.45
CA LYS A 115 -21.07 1.20 -4.05
C LYS A 115 -21.96 0.92 -5.25
N ILE A 116 -21.98 -0.35 -5.67
CA ILE A 116 -22.83 -0.76 -6.78
C ILE A 116 -24.29 -0.70 -6.30
N THR A 117 -25.13 0.07 -7.00
CA THR A 117 -26.57 0.17 -6.72
C THR A 117 -27.30 -1.05 -7.28
N GLU A 118 -28.46 -1.43 -6.72
CA GLU A 118 -29.27 -2.57 -7.21
C GLU A 118 -29.66 -2.44 -8.69
N ASP A 119 -29.95 -1.22 -9.16
CA ASP A 119 -30.20 -0.96 -10.59
C ASP A 119 -28.98 -1.27 -11.47
N GLU A 120 -27.78 -0.92 -10.99
CA GLU A 120 -26.53 -1.20 -11.71
C GLU A 120 -26.25 -2.70 -11.77
N ILE A 121 -26.56 -3.45 -10.69
CA ILE A 121 -26.47 -4.91 -10.67
C ILE A 121 -27.44 -5.50 -11.71
N THR A 122 -28.67 -4.99 -11.75
CA THR A 122 -29.71 -5.44 -12.70
C THR A 122 -29.26 -5.22 -14.14
N ILE A 123 -28.73 -4.04 -14.45
CA ILE A 123 -28.19 -3.70 -15.78
C ILE A 123 -26.99 -4.58 -16.15
N LEU A 124 -26.06 -4.82 -15.21
CA LEU A 124 -24.89 -5.67 -15.43
C LEU A 124 -25.24 -7.15 -15.60
N SER A 125 -26.31 -7.62 -14.95
CA SER A 125 -26.75 -9.02 -15.02
C SER A 125 -27.16 -9.46 -16.42
N VAL A 126 -27.59 -8.53 -17.29
CA VAL A 126 -27.87 -8.80 -18.72
C VAL A 126 -26.64 -9.38 -19.43
N LEU A 127 -25.43 -9.01 -18.99
CA LEU A 127 -24.19 -9.52 -19.58
C LEU A 127 -23.91 -10.99 -19.25
N LYS A 128 -24.59 -11.59 -18.26
CA LYS A 128 -24.43 -13.01 -17.92
C LYS A 128 -24.91 -13.94 -19.03
N ILE A 129 -25.77 -13.46 -19.94
CA ILE A 129 -26.21 -14.22 -21.12
C ILE A 129 -25.01 -14.60 -22.00
N HIS A 130 -23.97 -13.77 -22.03
CA HIS A 130 -22.75 -14.02 -22.78
C HIS A 130 -21.81 -14.92 -21.99
N LYS A 131 -21.84 -16.24 -22.27
CA LYS A 131 -21.01 -17.25 -21.56
C LYS A 131 -19.54 -17.26 -21.99
N ASN A 132 -19.30 -17.30 -23.31
CA ASN A 132 -17.95 -17.57 -23.86
C ASN A 132 -17.25 -16.32 -24.40
N ASN A 133 -18.01 -15.36 -24.93
CA ASN A 133 -17.47 -14.14 -25.52
C ASN A 133 -18.38 -12.95 -25.22
N LEU A 134 -17.79 -11.88 -24.68
CA LEU A 134 -18.47 -10.63 -24.38
C LEU A 134 -18.24 -9.63 -25.52
N PRO A 135 -19.21 -9.44 -26.43
CA PRO A 135 -19.03 -8.55 -27.57
C PRO A 135 -18.95 -7.08 -27.14
N ASN A 136 -18.06 -6.31 -27.77
CA ASN A 136 -17.88 -4.88 -27.46
C ASN A 136 -19.19 -4.07 -27.59
N LYS A 137 -20.06 -4.44 -28.53
CA LYS A 137 -21.39 -3.82 -28.71
C LYS A 137 -22.30 -3.96 -27.48
N ALA A 138 -22.24 -5.12 -26.80
CA ALA A 138 -23.00 -5.31 -25.56
C ALA A 138 -22.41 -4.48 -24.42
N ILE A 139 -21.08 -4.35 -24.36
CA ILE A 139 -20.40 -3.54 -23.35
C ILE A 139 -20.73 -2.05 -23.53
N THR A 140 -20.76 -1.54 -24.76
CA THR A 140 -21.12 -0.14 -25.02
C THR A 140 -22.58 0.13 -24.65
N SER A 141 -23.51 -0.76 -25.01
CA SER A 141 -24.93 -0.61 -24.67
C SER A 141 -25.17 -0.62 -23.16
N VAL A 142 -24.50 -1.50 -22.41
CA VAL A 142 -24.59 -1.53 -20.95
C VAL A 142 -23.94 -0.29 -20.33
N ARG A 143 -22.82 0.17 -20.88
CA ARG A 143 -22.12 1.37 -20.39
C ARG A 143 -22.98 2.63 -20.54
N GLU A 144 -23.75 2.76 -21.62
CA GLU A 144 -24.65 3.91 -21.83
C GLU A 144 -25.75 4.00 -20.76
N LYS A 145 -26.15 2.86 -20.19
CA LYS A 145 -27.17 2.78 -19.13
C LYS A 145 -26.61 2.89 -17.72
N LEU A 146 -25.28 2.85 -17.57
CA LEU A 146 -24.61 2.91 -16.27
C LEU A 146 -24.14 4.34 -15.96
N SER A 147 -23.90 4.61 -14.68
CA SER A 147 -23.30 5.86 -14.23
C SER A 147 -21.90 6.07 -14.83
N GLU A 148 -21.47 7.33 -14.95
CA GLU A 148 -20.15 7.75 -15.49
C GLU A 148 -18.96 7.05 -14.79
N VAL A 149 -19.18 6.56 -13.57
CA VAL A 149 -18.20 5.82 -12.77
C VAL A 149 -17.81 4.46 -13.40
N TRP A 150 -18.64 3.91 -14.28
CA TRP A 150 -18.43 2.64 -14.97
C TRP A 150 -17.64 2.79 -16.28
N THR A 151 -16.36 2.47 -16.23
CA THR A 151 -15.49 2.34 -17.41
C THR A 151 -15.63 0.95 -18.04
N ILE A 152 -15.37 0.85 -19.36
CA ILE A 152 -15.34 -0.43 -20.11
C ILE A 152 -14.54 -1.51 -19.37
N LYS A 153 -13.39 -1.13 -18.78
CA LYS A 153 -12.54 -2.02 -17.99
C LYS A 153 -13.27 -2.59 -16.76
N LYS A 154 -14.04 -1.76 -16.04
CA LYS A 154 -14.80 -2.20 -14.86
C LYS A 154 -15.94 -3.14 -15.25
N VAL A 155 -16.64 -2.87 -16.35
CA VAL A 155 -17.71 -3.74 -16.88
C VAL A 155 -17.15 -5.11 -17.25
N ARG A 156 -16.01 -5.16 -17.97
CA ARG A 156 -15.32 -6.42 -18.29
C ARG A 156 -14.85 -7.17 -17.04
N ALA A 157 -14.27 -6.45 -16.07
CA ALA A 157 -13.81 -7.04 -14.82
C ALA A 157 -14.97 -7.65 -14.02
N TRP A 158 -16.10 -6.95 -13.95
CA TRP A 158 -17.32 -7.48 -13.34
C TRP A 158 -17.80 -8.74 -14.05
N TRP A 159 -17.95 -8.70 -15.39
CA TRP A 159 -18.36 -9.88 -16.15
C TRP A 159 -17.43 -11.08 -15.96
N ASN A 160 -16.11 -10.87 -15.97
CA ASN A 160 -15.15 -11.97 -15.74
C ASN A 160 -15.26 -12.60 -14.35
N ASN A 161 -15.63 -11.83 -13.32
CA ASN A 161 -15.81 -12.33 -11.96
C ASN A 161 -17.17 -13.03 -11.77
N HIS A 162 -18.15 -12.70 -12.62
CA HIS A 162 -19.54 -13.15 -12.49
C HIS A 162 -20.02 -14.08 -13.62
N LYS A 163 -19.15 -14.43 -14.58
CA LYS A 163 -19.42 -15.51 -15.53
C LYS A 163 -19.32 -16.84 -14.81
N ASP A 164 -20.23 -17.76 -15.13
CA ASP A 164 -20.16 -19.12 -14.63
C ASP A 164 -18.86 -19.76 -15.14
N LYS A 165 -18.05 -20.27 -14.21
CA LYS A 165 -16.86 -21.04 -14.57
C LYS A 165 -17.37 -22.41 -15.04
N ASN A 166 -17.32 -22.63 -16.35
CA ASN A 166 -17.40 -23.98 -16.92
C ASN A 166 -16.28 -24.86 -16.36
#